data_AF-A0A5J6YRW8-F1
#
_entry.id   AF-A0A5J6YRW8-F1
#
_cell.length_a   1.000
_cell.length_b   1.000
_cell.length_c   1.000
_cell.angle_alpha   90.00
_cell.angle_beta   90.00
_cell.angle_gamma   90.00
#
_symmetry.space_group_name_H-M   'P 1'
#
loop_
_entity.id
_entity.type
_entity.pdbx_description
1 polymer ?
#
loop_
_entity_poly.entity_id
_entity_poly.type
_entity_poly.pdbx_seq_one_letter_code
_entity_poly.pdbx_strand_id
1 'polypeptide(L)'
;MPLPDPVPWFTFLKQQGIAPCIRLRADSKVGGMPVWACFKNLQHSEFRIWHRPLVVYGVKLRVLGTKNAAGETLLLAYRGRGVKILARYSLRWQVENLHSALKTRGFNLEDTGLTRAERISTLL
;
A
#
# COMPACT_ATOMS: atom_id res chain seq x y z
N MET A 1 -0.61 1.42 -21.98
CA MET A 1 0.26 2.39 -21.26
C MET A 1 0.94 1.62 -20.13
N PRO A 2 2.27 1.43 -20.15
CA PRO A 2 2.97 0.82 -19.03
C PRO A 2 2.85 1.75 -17.81
N LEU A 3 2.62 1.19 -16.62
CA LEU A 3 2.66 1.96 -15.38
C LEU A 3 4.05 2.62 -15.26
N PRO A 4 4.14 3.88 -14.80
CA PRO A 4 5.43 4.52 -14.57
C PRO A 4 6.26 3.68 -13.62
N ASP A 5 7.57 3.64 -13.86
CA ASP A 5 8.49 2.96 -12.96
C ASP A 5 8.27 3.47 -11.53
N PRO A 6 8.13 2.59 -10.53
CA PRO A 6 7.88 3.03 -9.16
C PRO A 6 9.11 3.71 -8.54
N VAL A 7 10.31 3.48 -9.09
CA VAL A 7 11.60 3.90 -8.51
C VAL A 7 11.72 5.43 -8.30
N PRO A 8 11.40 6.29 -9.27
CA PRO A 8 11.45 7.75 -9.09
C PRO A 8 10.52 8.22 -7.97
N TRP A 9 9.32 7.65 -7.85
CA TRP A 9 8.36 8.00 -6.80
C TRP A 9 8.87 7.66 -5.40
N PHE A 10 9.39 6.44 -5.21
CA PHE A 10 9.95 6.05 -3.91
C PHE A 10 11.20 6.84 -3.53
N THR A 11 11.98 7.25 -4.54
CA THR A 11 13.14 8.13 -4.34
C THR A 11 12.70 9.53 -3.88
N PHE A 12 11.66 10.09 -4.50
CA PHE A 12 11.07 11.37 -4.09
C PHE A 12 10.55 11.31 -2.65
N LEU A 13 9.76 10.28 -2.29
CA LEU A 13 9.27 10.12 -0.92
C LEU A 13 10.42 10.05 0.09
N LYS A 14 11.52 9.39 -0.27
CA LYS A 14 12.70 9.33 0.58
C LYS A 14 13.32 10.71 0.81
N GLN A 15 13.46 11.52 -0.25
CA GLN A 15 14.01 12.87 -0.21
C GLN A 15 13.14 13.82 0.62
N GLN A 16 11.81 13.73 0.50
CA GLN A 16 10.86 14.53 1.26
C GLN A 16 10.68 14.08 2.73
N GLY A 17 11.43 13.07 3.19
CA GLY A 17 11.29 12.54 4.54
C GLY A 17 9.98 11.80 4.81
N ILE A 18 9.18 11.52 3.77
CA ILE A 18 7.91 10.82 3.88
C ILE A 18 8.18 9.33 4.13
N ALA A 19 7.50 8.76 5.12
CA ALA A 19 7.63 7.36 5.49
C ALA A 19 6.55 6.51 4.80
N PRO A 20 6.84 5.88 3.64
CA PRO A 20 5.85 5.07 2.93
C PRO A 20 5.42 3.85 3.75
N CYS A 21 4.19 3.41 3.52
CA CYS A 21 3.64 2.12 3.92
C CYS A 21 2.80 1.60 2.75
N ILE A 22 3.31 0.60 2.03
CA ILE A 22 2.73 0.14 0.77
C ILE A 22 2.61 -1.39 0.75
N ARG A 23 1.56 -1.89 0.10
CA ARG A 23 1.40 -3.32 -0.13
C ARG A 23 2.23 -3.76 -1.32
N LEU A 24 2.89 -4.88 -1.16
CA LEU A 24 3.64 -5.56 -2.20
C LEU A 24 2.80 -6.70 -2.76
N ARG A 25 2.90 -6.91 -4.07
CA ARG A 25 2.46 -8.15 -4.69
C ARG A 25 3.45 -9.27 -4.35
N ALA A 26 3.00 -10.52 -4.35
CA ALA A 26 3.85 -11.68 -4.04
C ALA A 26 5.13 -11.73 -4.89
N ASP A 27 5.03 -11.38 -6.16
CA ASP A 27 6.10 -11.34 -7.16
C ASP A 27 6.97 -10.07 -7.11
N SER A 28 6.66 -9.11 -6.24
CA SER A 28 7.42 -7.86 -6.13
C SER A 28 8.86 -8.16 -5.69
N LYS A 29 9.84 -7.63 -6.44
CA LYS A 29 11.26 -7.82 -6.14
C LYS A 29 11.70 -6.97 -4.94
N VAL A 30 12.25 -7.64 -3.94
CA VAL A 30 12.84 -7.06 -2.73
C VAL A 30 14.26 -7.59 -2.57
N GLY A 31 15.26 -6.71 -2.60
CA GLY A 31 16.68 -7.11 -2.56
C GLY A 31 17.10 -8.07 -3.68
N GLY A 32 16.42 -8.03 -4.83
CA GLY A 32 16.70 -8.91 -5.98
C GLY A 32 15.89 -10.21 -6.03
N MET A 33 15.17 -10.57 -4.96
CA MET A 33 14.34 -11.78 -4.88
C MET A 33 12.85 -11.43 -4.77
N PRO A 34 11.92 -12.30 -5.19
CA PRO A 34 10.50 -12.04 -5.00
C PRO A 34 10.14 -12.09 -3.50
N VAL A 35 9.28 -11.19 -3.06
CA VAL A 35 8.94 -11.03 -1.63
C VAL A 35 8.27 -12.26 -1.03
N TRP A 36 7.53 -13.04 -1.81
CA TRP A 36 6.93 -14.29 -1.32
C TRP A 36 8.01 -15.24 -0.77
N ALA A 37 9.20 -15.25 -1.37
CA ALA A 37 10.28 -16.15 -0.96
C ALA A 37 10.85 -15.77 0.42
N CYS A 38 10.76 -14.49 0.82
CA CYS A 38 11.10 -14.04 2.17
C CYS A 38 10.12 -14.58 3.23
N PHE A 39 8.87 -14.86 2.86
CA PHE A 39 7.81 -15.23 3.80
C PHE A 39 7.17 -16.59 3.48
N LYS A 40 7.89 -17.48 2.79
CA LYS A 40 7.40 -18.81 2.41
C LYS A 40 6.90 -19.66 3.59
N ASN A 41 7.54 -19.52 4.76
CA ASN A 41 7.27 -20.30 5.97
C ASN A 41 6.45 -19.51 7.01
N LEU A 42 5.56 -18.63 6.55
CA LEU A 42 4.70 -17.84 7.42
C LEU A 42 3.45 -18.66 7.79
N GLN A 43 3.26 -18.88 9.09
CA GLN A 43 2.15 -19.64 9.65
C GLN A 43 0.85 -18.83 9.69
N HIS A 44 -0.28 -19.51 9.86
CA HIS A 44 -1.58 -18.85 10.06
C HIS A 44 -1.55 -17.99 11.32
N SER A 45 -2.16 -16.80 11.24
CA SER A 45 -2.19 -15.82 12.32
C SER A 45 -0.80 -15.34 12.77
N GLU A 46 0.23 -15.55 11.96
CA GLU A 46 1.58 -15.07 12.22
C GLU A 46 1.84 -13.77 11.45
N PHE A 47 2.50 -12.82 12.11
CA PHE A 47 3.16 -11.72 11.44
C PHE A 47 4.67 -11.81 11.65
N ARG A 48 5.44 -11.47 10.61
CA ARG A 48 6.90 -11.51 10.64
C ARG A 48 7.48 -10.27 9.98
N ILE A 49 8.45 -9.65 10.65
CA ILE A 49 9.25 -8.57 10.08
C ILE A 49 10.55 -9.19 9.57
N TRP A 50 10.95 -8.87 8.34
CA TRP A 50 12.25 -9.29 7.83
C TRP A 50 13.37 -8.62 8.63
N HIS A 51 14.37 -9.42 9.02
CA HIS A 51 15.41 -9.03 9.99
C HIS A 51 16.20 -7.78 9.59
N ARG A 52 16.40 -7.53 8.29
CA ARG A 52 17.13 -6.38 7.77
C ARG A 52 16.31 -5.56 6.76
N PRO A 53 16.60 -4.28 6.55
CA PRO A 53 16.02 -3.54 5.43
C PRO A 53 16.46 -4.16 4.08
N LEU A 54 15.53 -4.23 3.12
CA LEU A 54 15.76 -4.69 1.75
C LEU A 54 15.56 -3.54 0.77
N VAL A 55 16.17 -3.64 -0.40
CA VAL A 55 15.94 -2.68 -1.49
C VAL A 55 14.59 -2.99 -2.13
N VAL A 56 13.65 -2.06 -2.05
CA VAL A 56 12.32 -2.14 -2.65
C VAL A 56 12.17 -0.90 -3.53
N TYR A 57 11.93 -1.08 -4.83
CA TYR A 57 11.83 0.01 -5.79
C TYR A 57 12.99 1.03 -5.69
N GLY A 58 14.23 0.54 -5.56
CA GLY A 58 15.44 1.39 -5.50
C GLY A 58 15.75 2.02 -4.14
N VAL A 59 14.88 1.87 -3.13
CA VAL A 59 15.10 2.43 -1.79
C VAL A 59 15.15 1.34 -0.71
N LYS A 60 15.93 1.56 0.35
CA LYS A 60 16.00 0.63 1.50
C LYS A 60 14.75 0.78 2.37
N LEU A 61 13.90 -0.24 2.42
CA LEU A 61 12.69 -0.31 3.24
C LEU A 61 12.70 -1.57 4.11
N ARG A 62 11.96 -1.53 5.22
CA ARG A 62 11.64 -2.74 5.99
C ARG A 62 10.49 -3.45 5.31
N VAL A 63 10.50 -4.78 5.39
CA VAL A 63 9.46 -5.63 4.81
C VAL A 63 8.81 -6.45 5.92
N LEU A 64 7.49 -6.57 5.88
CA LEU A 64 6.70 -7.40 6.78
C LEU A 64 5.76 -8.28 5.95
N GLY A 65 5.57 -9.52 6.40
CA GLY A 65 4.51 -10.40 5.95
C GLY A 65 3.60 -10.76 7.10
N THR A 66 2.29 -10.82 6.87
CA THR A 66 1.31 -11.40 7.80
C THR A 66 0.38 -12.34 7.05
N LYS A 67 -0.07 -13.39 7.71
CA LYS A 67 -1.09 -14.30 7.19
C LYS A 67 -2.27 -14.32 8.16
N ASN A 68 -3.47 -14.04 7.66
CA ASN A 68 -4.66 -14.07 8.51
C ASN A 68 -5.14 -15.50 8.79
N ALA A 69 -6.17 -15.63 9.63
CA ALA A 69 -6.77 -16.93 9.95
C ALA A 69 -7.36 -17.64 8.72
N ALA A 70 -7.78 -16.88 7.69
CA ALA A 70 -8.27 -17.41 6.41
C ALA A 70 -7.15 -17.83 5.44
N GLY A 71 -5.88 -17.70 5.83
CA GLY A 71 -4.72 -18.06 5.00
C GLY A 71 -4.28 -16.99 3.99
N GLU A 72 -4.96 -15.84 3.97
CA GLU A 72 -4.62 -14.73 3.08
C GLU A 72 -3.35 -14.03 3.54
N THR A 73 -2.43 -13.80 2.60
CA THR A 73 -1.12 -13.20 2.89
C THR A 73 -1.10 -11.73 2.50
N LEU A 74 -0.67 -10.89 3.44
CA LEU A 74 -0.42 -9.47 3.25
C LEU A 74 1.08 -9.19 3.40
N LEU A 75 1.68 -8.66 2.34
CA LEU A 75 3.10 -8.28 2.29
C LEU A 75 3.17 -6.75 2.22
N LEU A 76 3.95 -6.15 3.11
CA LEU A 76 4.08 -4.70 3.25
C LEU A 76 5.55 -4.27 3.18
N ALA A 77 5.83 -3.20 2.44
CA ALA A 77 7.08 -2.45 2.55
C ALA A 77 6.83 -1.12 3.26
N TYR A 78 7.71 -0.76 4.18
CA TYR A 78 7.54 0.46 4.96
C TYR A 78 8.86 1.07 5.44
N ARG A 79 8.81 2.36 5.80
CA ARG A 79 9.89 3.08 6.48
C ARG A 79 9.45 3.40 7.92
N GLY A 80 10.29 3.11 8.92
CA GLY A 80 10.03 3.40 10.33
C GLY A 80 10.23 2.23 11.30
N ARG A 81 9.80 2.41 12.57
CA ARG A 81 9.85 1.38 13.63
C ARG A 81 8.50 0.65 13.73
N GLY A 82 8.57 -0.67 13.96
CA GLY A 82 7.47 -1.63 13.79
C GLY A 82 6.46 -1.73 14.95
N VAL A 83 5.57 -2.71 14.83
CA VAL A 83 4.29 -2.99 15.54
C VAL A 83 3.12 -2.12 15.10
N LYS A 84 3.23 -0.78 15.09
CA LYS A 84 2.12 0.10 14.67
C LYS A 84 1.84 0.13 13.15
N ILE A 85 2.61 -0.60 12.34
CA ILE A 85 2.51 -0.53 10.88
C ILE A 85 1.26 -1.23 10.33
N LEU A 86 0.83 -2.34 10.95
CA LEU A 86 -0.39 -3.03 10.54
C LEU A 86 -1.62 -2.17 10.83
N ALA A 87 -1.67 -1.56 12.02
CA ALA A 87 -2.69 -0.58 12.37
C ALA A 87 -2.66 0.65 11.46
N ARG A 88 -1.46 1.14 11.08
CA ARG A 88 -1.35 2.23 10.10
C ARG A 88 -1.86 1.81 8.72
N TYR A 89 -1.56 0.59 8.30
CA TYR A 89 -1.98 0.08 6.99
C TYR A 89 -3.49 -0.21 6.94
N SER A 90 -4.11 -0.61 8.05
CA SER A 90 -5.57 -0.83 8.10
C SER A 90 -6.35 0.47 7.85
N LEU A 91 -5.79 1.64 8.18
CA LEU A 91 -6.38 2.95 7.83
C LEU A 91 -6.56 3.14 6.32
N ARG A 92 -5.83 2.39 5.46
CA ARG A 92 -6.02 2.45 4.01
C ARG A 92 -7.46 2.10 3.61
N TRP A 93 -8.12 1.21 4.34
CA TRP A 93 -9.52 0.86 4.09
C TRP A 93 -10.47 2.05 4.30
N GLN A 94 -10.12 3.04 5.12
CA GLN A 94 -10.96 4.23 5.30
C GLN A 94 -11.09 5.03 4.01
N VAL A 95 -10.06 5.03 3.16
CA VAL A 95 -10.13 5.70 1.85
C VAL A 95 -11.19 5.05 0.96
N GLU A 96 -11.31 3.72 0.99
CA GLU A 96 -12.34 3.00 0.21
C GLU A 96 -13.76 3.35 0.70
N ASN A 97 -13.93 3.54 2.03
CA ASN A 97 -15.19 4.02 2.60
C ASN A 97 -15.51 5.46 2.19
N LEU A 98 -14.52 6.36 2.19
CA LEU A 98 -14.68 7.73 1.70
C LEU A 98 -15.08 7.74 0.21
N HIS A 99 -14.40 6.96 -0.63
CA HIS A 99 -14.73 6.85 -2.05
C HIS A 99 -16.15 6.29 -2.26
N SER A 100 -16.57 5.30 -1.48
CA SER A 100 -17.95 4.79 -1.54
C SER A 100 -18.97 5.85 -1.10
N ALA A 101 -18.69 6.60 -0.03
CA ALA A 101 -19.56 7.69 0.43
C ALA A 101 -19.69 8.81 -0.62
N LEU A 102 -18.58 9.19 -1.28
CA LEU A 102 -18.58 10.19 -2.35
C LEU A 102 -19.35 9.73 -3.59
N LYS A 103 -19.24 8.45 -3.96
CA LYS A 103 -19.84 7.90 -5.18
C LYS A 103 -21.33 7.60 -5.04
N THR A 104 -21.73 6.89 -3.99
CA THR A 104 -23.07 6.25 -3.93
C THR A 104 -23.91 6.58 -2.70
N ARG A 105 -23.31 6.90 -1.54
CA ARG A 105 -24.08 6.98 -0.27
C ARG A 105 -24.24 8.38 0.33
N GLY A 106 -23.53 9.40 -0.16
CA GLY A 106 -23.55 10.75 0.41
C GLY A 106 -23.74 11.84 -0.62
N PHE A 107 -22.77 12.02 -1.53
CA PHE A 107 -22.82 13.10 -2.53
C PHE A 107 -23.42 12.66 -3.88
N ASN A 108 -23.57 11.36 -4.09
CA ASN A 108 -24.13 10.75 -5.30
C ASN A 108 -23.56 11.35 -6.60
N LEU A 109 -22.24 11.58 -6.63
CA LEU A 109 -21.56 12.27 -7.74
C LEU A 109 -21.71 11.56 -9.08
N GLU A 110 -21.98 10.25 -9.07
CA GLU A 110 -22.18 9.44 -10.28
C GLU A 110 -23.60 9.60 -10.87
N ASP A 111 -24.58 10.01 -10.05
CA ASP A 111 -26.00 10.08 -10.42
C ASP A 111 -26.50 11.53 -10.62
N THR A 112 -25.67 12.51 -10.29
CA THR A 112 -26.00 13.95 -10.42
C THR A 112 -25.98 14.45 -11.88
N GLY A 113 -25.75 13.59 -12.87
CA GLY A 113 -25.77 13.96 -14.29
C GLY A 113 -24.72 15.01 -14.69
N LEU A 114 -23.75 15.29 -13.81
CA LEU A 114 -22.67 16.25 -14.01
C LEU A 114 -21.69 15.72 -15.05
N THR A 115 -22.05 15.83 -16.32
CA THR A 115 -21.25 15.41 -17.48
C THR A 115 -20.18 16.43 -17.88
N ARG A 116 -20.17 17.62 -17.26
CA ARG A 116 -19.16 18.67 -17.50
C ARG A 116 -18.08 18.63 -16.42
N ALA A 117 -16.89 18.16 -16.79
CA ALA A 117 -15.74 18.01 -15.91
C ALA A 117 -15.37 19.27 -15.11
N GLU A 118 -15.56 20.47 -15.68
CA GLU A 118 -15.25 21.75 -15.03
C GLU A 118 -16.10 22.06 -13.79
N ARG A 119 -17.32 21.52 -13.72
CA ARG A 119 -18.20 21.72 -12.56
C ARG A 119 -17.87 20.77 -11.41
N ILE A 120 -17.29 19.61 -11.73
CA ILE A 120 -16.86 18.62 -10.74
C ILE A 120 -15.61 19.10 -10.00
N SER A 121 -14.65 19.73 -10.69
CA SER A 121 -13.42 20.24 -10.06
C SER A 121 -13.63 21.41 -9.10
N THR A 122 -14.78 22.09 -9.16
CA THR A 122 -15.13 23.19 -8.25
C THR A 122 -15.83 22.68 -6.97
N LEU A 123 -16.37 21.46 -7.01
CA LEU A 123 -17.09 20.83 -5.90
C LEU A 123 -16.19 19.96 -5.00
N LEU A 124 -15.01 19.57 -5.49
CA LEU A 124 -14.00 18.76 -4.80
C LEU A 124 -12.86 19.62 -4.27
#